data_AF-A0A9E2G3R4-F1
#
_entry.id   AF-A0A9E2G3R4-F1
#
_cell.length_a   1.000
_cell.length_b   1.000
_cell.length_c   1.000
_cell.angle_alpha   90.00
_cell.angle_beta   90.00
_cell.angle_gamma   90.00
#
_symmetry.space_group_name_H-M   'P 1'
#
loop_
_entity.id
_entity.type
_entity.pdbx_description
1 polymer ?
#
loop_
_entity_poly.entity_id
_entity_poly.type
_entity_poly.pdbx_seq_one_letter_code
_entity_poly.pdbx_strand_id
1 'polypeptide(L)'
;KGRARFGLSAHHIAVVGRPGSTAILTGPGLLEDCARVFGAGFDNRICARVMLTPHGPTASDVIDRVRAPVLIQICEKDPLVSMDGSLGMASRMGALAQVKRYPIGHFDLYLGKDFERSVADQIEFFTQHLLGTEE
;
A
#
# COMPACT_ATOMS: atom_id res chain seq x y z
N LYS A 1 -2.66 10.17 21.62
CA LYS A 1 -3.25 10.39 22.97
C LYS A 1 -2.81 11.70 23.66
N GLY A 2 -2.04 12.60 23.03
CA GLY A 2 -1.61 13.89 23.64
C GLY A 2 -2.68 14.99 23.61
N ARG A 3 -2.38 16.14 22.99
CA ARG A 3 -3.20 17.38 22.81
C ARG A 3 -4.73 17.19 22.72
N ALA A 4 -5.19 16.17 21.99
CA ALA A 4 -6.62 15.84 21.87
C ALA A 4 -7.32 15.55 23.21
N ARG A 5 -6.61 14.98 24.21
CA ARG A 5 -7.15 14.78 25.56
C ARG A 5 -7.47 16.09 26.30
N PHE A 6 -6.84 17.19 25.88
CA PHE A 6 -7.04 18.52 26.44
C PHE A 6 -7.87 19.42 25.50
N GLY A 7 -8.54 18.85 24.48
CA GLY A 7 -9.32 19.63 23.51
C GLY A 7 -8.49 20.52 22.57
N LEU A 8 -7.15 20.37 22.55
CA LEU A 8 -6.27 21.20 21.74
C LEU A 8 -6.14 20.64 20.31
N SER A 9 -6.08 21.54 19.32
CA SER A 9 -5.91 21.19 17.90
C SER A 9 -4.61 20.42 17.63
N ALA A 10 -4.62 19.51 16.65
CA ALA A 10 -3.42 18.77 16.26
C ALA A 10 -2.47 19.63 15.42
N HIS A 11 -1.17 19.38 15.57
CA HIS A 11 -0.19 19.81 14.57
C HIS A 11 -0.26 18.86 13.37
N HIS A 12 -0.32 19.44 12.18
CA HIS A 12 -0.43 18.71 10.93
C HIS A 12 0.83 18.89 10.09
N ILE A 13 1.16 17.85 9.32
CA ILE A 13 2.13 17.85 8.23
C ILE A 13 1.47 17.22 7.01
N ALA A 14 2.09 17.32 5.84
CA ALA A 14 1.53 16.72 4.63
C ALA A 14 1.66 15.18 4.65
N VAL A 15 0.70 14.47 4.05
CA VAL A 15 0.84 13.02 3.80
C VAL A 15 1.86 12.81 2.69
N VAL A 16 1.67 13.49 1.56
CA VAL A 16 2.56 13.44 0.39
C VAL A 16 3.09 14.84 0.10
N GLY A 17 4.39 14.95 -0.17
CA GLY A 17 5.04 16.23 -0.47
C GLY A 17 6.13 16.13 -1.53
N ARG A 18 6.58 17.29 -2.01
CA ARG A 18 7.73 17.39 -2.91
C ARG A 18 9.02 16.99 -2.16
N PRO A 19 10.06 16.52 -2.88
CA PRO A 19 11.38 16.32 -2.28
C PRO A 19 11.84 17.53 -1.47
N GLY A 20 12.34 17.31 -0.24
CA GLY A 20 12.80 18.37 0.67
C GLY A 20 11.73 19.06 1.50
N SER A 21 10.44 18.74 1.31
CA SER A 21 9.34 19.27 2.14
C SER A 21 9.08 18.43 3.39
N THR A 22 8.37 19.01 4.37
CA THR A 22 7.92 18.29 5.57
C THR A 22 6.64 17.49 5.26
N ALA A 23 6.82 16.23 4.87
CA ALA A 23 5.74 15.28 4.58
C ALA A 23 6.09 13.85 5.03
N ILE A 24 5.10 12.96 5.12
CA ILE A 24 5.34 11.54 5.42
C ILE A 24 6.03 10.84 4.25
N LEU A 25 5.51 11.05 3.04
CA LEU A 25 6.03 10.49 1.81
C LEU A 25 6.55 11.63 0.93
N THR A 26 7.79 11.52 0.50
CA THR A 26 8.39 12.48 -0.43
C THR A 26 9.07 11.74 -1.56
N GLY A 27 8.82 12.17 -2.79
CA GLY A 27 9.47 11.62 -3.98
C GLY A 27 9.17 12.47 -5.21
N PRO A 28 10.00 12.38 -6.26
CA PRO A 28 9.72 13.04 -7.53
C PRO A 28 8.36 12.57 -8.09
N GLY A 29 7.49 13.50 -8.49
CA GLY A 29 6.18 13.20 -9.10
C GLY A 29 5.09 12.64 -8.15
N LEU A 30 5.45 12.33 -6.90
CA LEU A 30 4.57 11.60 -5.99
C LEU A 30 3.31 12.39 -5.60
N LEU A 31 3.44 13.71 -5.43
CA LEU A 31 2.32 14.58 -5.11
C LEU A 31 1.33 14.66 -6.27
N GLU A 32 1.84 14.76 -7.50
CA GLU A 32 1.05 14.78 -8.72
C GLU A 32 0.33 13.45 -8.94
N ASP A 33 1.02 12.32 -8.77
CA ASP A 33 0.44 10.99 -8.90
C ASP A 33 -0.63 10.72 -7.83
N CYS A 34 -0.41 11.18 -6.60
CA CYS A 34 -1.40 11.13 -5.54
C CYS A 34 -2.65 11.96 -5.90
N ALA A 35 -2.48 13.18 -6.40
CA ALA A 35 -3.58 14.04 -6.83
C ALA A 35 -4.38 13.46 -8.00
N ARG A 36 -3.73 12.73 -8.93
CA ARG A 36 -4.40 12.00 -10.02
C ARG A 36 -5.37 10.93 -9.52
N VAL A 37 -5.02 10.24 -8.42
CA VAL A 37 -5.84 9.14 -7.87
C VAL A 37 -6.96 9.66 -6.96
N PHE A 38 -6.65 10.57 -6.03
CA PHE A 38 -7.62 10.98 -5.01
C PHE A 38 -8.42 12.23 -5.38
N GLY A 39 -8.00 12.97 -6.41
CA GLY A 39 -8.68 14.18 -6.89
C GLY A 39 -8.61 15.36 -5.91
N ALA A 40 -9.37 16.42 -6.22
CA ALA A 40 -9.31 17.70 -5.52
C ALA A 40 -9.88 17.69 -4.08
N GLY A 41 -10.63 16.65 -3.70
CA GLY A 41 -11.23 16.52 -2.36
C GLY A 41 -10.30 15.93 -1.31
N PHE A 42 -9.09 15.51 -1.69
CA PHE A 42 -8.15 14.86 -0.79
C PHE A 42 -7.56 15.84 0.25
N ASP A 43 -7.83 15.59 1.54
CA ASP A 43 -7.18 16.30 2.63
C ASP A 43 -5.76 15.75 2.85
N ASN A 44 -4.78 16.37 2.21
CA ASN A 44 -3.35 16.04 2.33
C ASN A 44 -2.75 16.51 3.67
N ARG A 45 -3.42 16.26 4.79
CA ARG A 45 -2.94 16.58 6.14
C ARG A 45 -3.03 15.36 7.03
N ILE A 46 -1.97 15.14 7.81
CA ILE A 46 -1.92 14.10 8.83
C ILE A 46 -1.37 14.67 10.12
N CYS A 47 -1.87 14.16 11.25
CA CYS A 47 -1.40 14.55 12.57
C CYS A 47 0.07 14.16 12.75
N ALA A 48 0.98 15.13 12.90
CA ALA A 48 2.43 14.92 12.96
C ALA A 48 2.87 13.87 14.02
N ARG A 49 2.12 13.74 15.11
CA ARG A 49 2.35 12.73 16.16
C ARG A 49 2.38 11.27 15.66
N VAL A 50 1.84 10.97 14.47
CA VAL A 50 1.89 9.61 13.91
C VAL A 50 3.34 9.13 13.75
N MET A 51 4.26 10.04 13.48
CA MET A 51 5.70 9.77 13.38
C MET A 51 6.36 9.40 14.73
N LEU A 52 5.69 9.69 15.83
CA LEU A 52 6.14 9.36 17.19
C LEU A 52 5.41 8.14 17.77
N THR A 53 4.51 7.54 17.00
CA THR A 53 3.71 6.42 17.49
C THR A 53 4.45 5.12 17.19
N PRO A 54 4.69 4.25 18.20
CA PRO A 54 5.32 2.95 17.96
C PRO A 54 4.55 2.16 16.93
N HIS A 55 5.29 1.59 15.97
CA HIS A 55 4.71 0.68 14.98
C HIS A 55 4.52 -0.69 15.63
N GLY A 56 3.41 -1.36 15.33
CA GLY A 56 3.26 -2.78 15.62
C GLY A 56 4.15 -3.64 14.72
N PRO A 57 4.04 -4.97 14.79
CA PRO A 57 4.73 -5.84 13.85
C PRO A 57 4.33 -5.48 12.40
N THR A 58 5.31 -5.46 11.51
CA THR A 58 5.12 -5.30 10.08
C THR A 58 4.53 -6.57 9.46
N ALA A 59 4.00 -6.49 8.25
CA ALA A 59 3.53 -7.68 7.52
C ALA A 59 4.64 -8.76 7.40
N SER A 60 5.88 -8.34 7.16
CA SER A 60 7.03 -9.24 7.10
C SER A 60 7.30 -9.93 8.44
N ASP A 61 7.11 -9.26 9.58
CA ASP A 61 7.35 -9.86 10.90
C ASP A 61 6.40 -11.03 11.21
N VAL A 62 5.22 -11.06 10.58
CA VAL A 62 4.17 -12.05 10.87
C VAL A 62 3.81 -12.92 9.68
N ILE A 63 4.47 -12.78 8.53
CA ILE A 63 4.08 -13.47 7.30
C ILE A 63 4.06 -14.99 7.45
N ASP A 64 4.99 -15.57 8.23
CA ASP A 64 5.08 -17.02 8.47
C ASP A 64 3.89 -17.59 9.26
N ARG A 65 3.07 -16.72 9.86
CA ARG A 65 1.86 -17.10 10.59
C ARG A 65 0.65 -17.24 9.68
N VAL A 66 0.73 -16.76 8.44
CA VAL A 66 -0.35 -16.88 7.46
C VAL A 66 -0.51 -18.35 7.05
N ARG A 67 -1.77 -18.79 6.98
CA ARG A 67 -2.14 -20.18 6.61
C ARG A 67 -3.10 -20.26 5.42
N ALA A 68 -3.57 -19.12 4.93
CA ALA A 68 -4.41 -19.02 3.75
C ALA A 68 -3.56 -18.66 2.52
N PRO A 69 -4.02 -19.00 1.30
CA PRO A 69 -3.46 -18.46 0.07
C PRO A 69 -3.45 -16.92 0.09
N VAL A 70 -2.43 -16.31 -0.50
CA VAL A 70 -2.28 -14.85 -0.61
C VAL A 70 -1.83 -14.46 -2.00
N LEU A 71 -2.55 -13.51 -2.57
CA LEU A 71 -2.15 -12.78 -3.77
C LEU A 71 -1.26 -11.59 -3.38
N ILE A 72 -0.08 -11.49 -4.00
CA ILE A 72 0.85 -10.36 -3.86
C ILE A 72 0.96 -9.67 -5.23
N GLN A 73 0.42 -8.46 -5.32
CA GLN A 73 0.46 -7.63 -6.53
C GLN A 73 1.57 -6.59 -6.42
N ILE A 74 2.56 -6.68 -7.31
CA ILE A 74 3.80 -5.88 -7.25
C ILE A 74 3.88 -4.92 -8.43
N CYS A 75 3.93 -3.63 -8.14
CA CYS A 75 4.32 -2.60 -9.11
C CYS A 75 5.85 -2.51 -9.20
N GLU A 76 6.44 -2.81 -10.35
CA GLU A 76 7.89 -2.93 -10.52
C GLU A 76 8.63 -1.58 -10.50
N LYS A 77 7.92 -0.48 -10.79
CA LYS A 77 8.47 0.88 -10.77
C LYS A 77 7.97 1.67 -9.57
N ASP A 78 7.58 0.97 -8.50
CA ASP A 78 7.08 1.58 -7.28
C ASP A 78 8.21 2.29 -6.51
N PRO A 79 8.14 3.62 -6.32
CA PRO A 79 9.16 4.35 -5.55
C PRO A 79 8.93 4.30 -4.04
N LEU A 80 7.79 3.74 -3.58
CA LEU A 80 7.37 3.70 -2.19
C LEU A 80 7.55 2.32 -1.55
N VAL A 81 7.25 1.26 -2.29
CA VAL A 81 7.22 -0.11 -1.77
C VAL A 81 8.34 -0.93 -2.42
N SER A 82 9.12 -1.60 -1.57
CA SER A 82 10.21 -2.47 -2.04
C SER A 82 9.67 -3.73 -2.72
N MET A 83 10.04 -3.91 -3.99
CA MET A 83 9.84 -5.16 -4.72
C MET A 83 10.53 -6.33 -3.99
N ASP A 84 11.78 -6.17 -3.57
CA ASP A 84 12.55 -7.22 -2.90
C ASP A 84 11.91 -7.63 -1.56
N GLY A 85 11.37 -6.67 -0.80
CA GLY A 85 10.60 -6.95 0.41
C GLY A 85 9.35 -7.79 0.12
N SER A 86 8.64 -7.46 -0.96
CA SER A 86 7.45 -8.20 -1.40
C SER A 86 7.77 -9.62 -1.86
N LEU A 87 8.86 -9.79 -2.64
CA LEU A 87 9.34 -11.10 -3.07
C LEU A 87 9.91 -11.92 -1.91
N GLY A 88 10.55 -11.28 -0.93
CA GLY A 88 11.01 -11.94 0.30
C GLY A 88 9.86 -12.49 1.13
N MET A 89 8.77 -11.74 1.26
CA MET A 89 7.54 -12.24 1.88
C MET A 89 6.94 -13.41 1.08
N ALA A 90 6.82 -13.28 -0.24
CA ALA A 90 6.32 -14.36 -1.10
C ALA A 90 7.12 -15.66 -0.95
N SER A 91 8.45 -15.55 -0.93
CA SER A 91 9.38 -16.67 -0.75
C SER A 91 9.14 -17.40 0.59
N ARG A 92 8.96 -16.64 1.68
CA ARG A 92 8.67 -17.20 3.01
C ARG A 92 7.31 -17.91 3.10
N MET A 93 6.33 -17.47 2.32
CA MET A 93 5.02 -18.10 2.24
C MET A 93 5.01 -19.39 1.42
N GLY A 94 5.98 -19.57 0.51
CA GLY A 94 6.06 -20.74 -0.37
C GLY A 94 4.80 -20.91 -1.22
N ALA A 95 4.23 -22.11 -1.19
CA ALA A 95 3.06 -22.47 -2.01
C ALA A 95 1.78 -21.66 -1.70
N LEU A 96 1.74 -20.93 -0.59
CA LEU A 96 0.62 -20.06 -0.27
C LEU A 96 0.65 -18.73 -1.03
N ALA A 97 1.79 -18.31 -1.59
CA ALA A 97 1.89 -17.04 -2.29
C ALA A 97 1.71 -17.19 -3.81
N GLN A 98 0.81 -16.39 -4.37
CA GLN A 98 0.71 -16.13 -5.80
C GLN A 98 1.18 -14.70 -6.07
N VAL A 99 2.18 -14.52 -6.94
CA VAL A 99 2.74 -13.20 -7.26
C VAL A 99 2.30 -12.74 -8.65
N LYS A 100 1.75 -11.53 -8.76
CA LYS A 100 1.49 -10.84 -10.03
C LYS A 100 2.34 -9.58 -10.11
N ARG A 101 2.97 -9.34 -11.26
CA ARG A 101 3.89 -8.21 -11.48
C ARG A 101 3.35 -7.27 -12.57
N TYR A 102 3.49 -5.97 -12.32
CA TYR A 102 3.01 -4.90 -13.19
C TYR A 102 4.15 -3.91 -13.47
N PRO A 103 4.54 -3.63 -14.73
CA PRO A 103 5.68 -2.77 -15.08
C PRO A 103 5.34 -1.26 -14.96
N ILE A 104 4.69 -0.87 -13.86
CA ILE A 104 4.07 0.44 -13.61
C ILE A 104 4.48 1.00 -12.24
N GLY A 105 4.16 2.28 -11.99
CA GLY A 105 4.38 2.92 -10.68
C GLY A 105 3.31 2.58 -9.65
N HIS A 106 3.51 3.03 -8.40
CA HIS A 106 2.61 2.75 -7.27
C HIS A 106 1.15 3.15 -7.55
N PHE A 107 0.96 4.37 -8.04
CA PHE A 107 -0.37 4.95 -8.24
C PHE A 107 -1.03 4.54 -9.55
N ASP A 108 -0.25 4.08 -10.54
CA ASP A 108 -0.78 3.64 -11.84
C ASP A 108 -1.70 2.43 -11.68
N LEU A 109 -1.49 1.60 -10.65
CA LEU A 109 -2.34 0.44 -10.33
C LEU A 109 -3.81 0.83 -10.06
N TYR A 110 -4.07 2.09 -9.73
CA TYR A 110 -5.42 2.60 -9.44
C TYR A 110 -6.08 3.30 -10.63
N LEU A 111 -5.46 3.28 -11.82
CA LEU A 111 -5.92 4.05 -12.97
C LEU A 111 -6.04 3.19 -14.25
N GLY A 112 -7.12 3.43 -15.00
CA GLY A 112 -7.30 2.92 -16.35
C GLY A 112 -7.11 1.41 -16.51
N LYS A 113 -6.39 0.99 -17.56
CA LYS A 113 -6.20 -0.43 -17.89
C LYS A 113 -5.46 -1.23 -16.82
N ASP A 114 -4.58 -0.58 -16.05
CA ASP A 114 -3.78 -1.27 -15.04
C ASP A 114 -4.62 -1.55 -13.79
N PHE A 115 -5.58 -0.65 -13.48
CA PHE A 115 -6.64 -0.93 -12.51
C PHE A 115 -7.52 -2.11 -12.93
N GLU A 116 -8.05 -2.10 -14.15
CA GLU A 116 -8.89 -3.19 -14.65
C GLU A 116 -8.16 -4.54 -14.61
N ARG A 117 -6.89 -4.56 -15.01
CA ARG A 117 -6.04 -5.76 -14.94
C ARG A 117 -5.82 -6.22 -13.49
N SER A 118 -5.50 -5.29 -12.60
CA SER A 118 -5.28 -5.57 -11.17
C SER A 118 -6.53 -6.18 -10.52
N VAL A 119 -7.70 -5.61 -10.79
CA VAL A 119 -8.99 -6.11 -10.28
C VAL A 119 -9.33 -7.47 -10.88
N ALA A 120 -9.09 -7.69 -12.17
CA ALA A 120 -9.30 -9.00 -12.80
C ALA A 120 -8.44 -10.10 -12.14
N ASP A 121 -7.16 -9.82 -11.87
CA ASP A 121 -6.26 -10.73 -11.17
C ASP A 121 -6.73 -11.03 -9.73
N GLN A 122 -7.29 -10.03 -9.03
CA GLN A 122 -7.89 -10.22 -7.69
C GLN A 122 -9.14 -11.11 -7.75
N ILE A 123 -10.03 -10.87 -8.72
CA ILE A 123 -11.25 -11.66 -8.91
C ILE A 123 -10.91 -13.11 -9.27
N GLU A 124 -9.94 -13.34 -10.15
CA GLU A 124 -9.43 -14.67 -10.50
C GLU A 124 -8.96 -15.41 -9.23
N PHE A 125 -8.10 -14.76 -8.44
CA PHE A 125 -7.58 -15.31 -7.20
C PHE A 125 -8.70 -15.67 -6.20
N PHE A 126 -9.64 -14.77 -5.96
CA PHE A 126 -10.75 -15.04 -5.04
C PHE A 126 -11.69 -16.13 -5.57
N THR A 127 -11.95 -16.15 -6.88
CA THR A 127 -12.76 -17.20 -7.51
C THR A 127 -12.11 -18.56 -7.27
N GLN A 128 -10.81 -18.69 -7.52
CA GLN A 128 -10.08 -19.94 -7.33
C GLN A 128 -10.05 -20.45 -5.88
N HIS A 129 -10.00 -19.54 -4.90
CA HIS A 129 -9.76 -19.92 -3.50
C HIS A 129 -10.98 -19.82 -2.56
N LEU A 130 -12.06 -19.15 -2.96
CA LEU A 130 -13.25 -18.95 -2.12
C LEU A 130 -14.52 -19.57 -2.71
N LEU A 131 -14.63 -19.62 -4.04
CA LEU A 131 -15.73 -20.30 -4.71
C LEU A 131 -15.24 -21.73 -4.95
N GLY A 132 -15.56 -22.64 -4.03
CA GLY A 132 -15.14 -24.04 -4.14
C GLY A 132 -15.45 -24.59 -5.53
N THR A 133 -14.56 -25.43 -6.06
CA THR A 133 -14.94 -26.31 -7.17
C THR A 133 -16.04 -27.21 -6.64
N GLU A 134 -17.26 -27.07 -7.16
CA GLU A 134 -18.28 -28.11 -6.93
C GLU A 134 -17.71 -29.42 -7.46
N GLU A 135 -17.48 -30.37 -6.56
CA GLU A 135 -17.14 -31.76 -6.86
C GLU A 135 -18.38 -32.62 -6.68
#